data_AF-A0A534XK42-F1
#
_entry.id   AF-A0A534XK42-F1
#
_cell.length_a   1.000
_cell.length_b   1.000
_cell.length_c   1.000
_cell.angle_alpha   90.00
_cell.angle_beta   90.00
_cell.angle_gamma   90.00
#
_symmetry.space_group_name_H-M   'P 1'
#
loop_
_entity.id
_entity.type
_entity.pdbx_description
1 polymer ?
#
loop_
_entity_poly.entity_id
_entity_poly.type
_entity_poly.pdbx_seq_one_letter_code
_entity_poly.pdbx_strand_id
1 'polypeptide(L)'
;MRRRPPRCGRRRTLRRRAARGSHVRDPRVRRGRTLGCGTDCTFDVRACGRCGNGRIDPGEVCDGYAVTAVCENGGRAVCRPDCRGLDLANSCRDVTGPCGDGMREGGEQCDGSDTPGCQALGFDAGLAACRMDCTVDPSGCTRCGNGQKEPGEPCDGADLGGASCPEGGTLRCADDCSQLDRSGCFFCGNGRREGDEECDGGDLGGAGCDAPAERGGELRCTMDCRLDRLGCWRCGNGNREPGEQCDDGNRSSGDGCSADCTSECGDGVVEGPEECDDGNVVLNDGCSFCSLDTLFGGGGAEETDCNLAWGVAGVPAAPAVGCTDGDASCDQGSSAGDCAFHVTLCLNVAARLATRCVPSGIARVALAAESLAGPAALEPSAQAAVLDTLTAAFEWAPGTTVVREGTTLTATPPMTRYADVCRPLAVVVPARATRTVALLVTDPQERVDADAIAFSCAPAP
;
A
#
# COMPACT_ATOMS: atom_id res chain seq x y z
N MET A 1 19.19 -45.92 64.48
CA MET A 1 20.50 -46.54 64.82
C MET A 1 21.29 -46.82 63.55
N ARG A 2 22.48 -46.22 63.45
CA ARG A 2 23.64 -46.59 62.61
C ARG A 2 23.36 -47.25 61.24
N ARG A 3 23.46 -46.47 60.16
CA ARG A 3 23.65 -46.98 58.79
C ARG A 3 24.96 -47.78 58.73
N ARG A 4 24.89 -49.09 58.49
CA ARG A 4 26.01 -49.92 58.01
C ARG A 4 26.06 -49.84 56.48
N PRO A 5 27.24 -49.77 55.85
CA PRO A 5 27.34 -49.73 54.40
C PRO A 5 27.21 -51.15 53.80
N PRO A 6 26.53 -51.33 52.66
CA PRO A 6 26.62 -52.57 51.92
C PRO A 6 27.81 -52.54 50.95
N ARG A 7 28.67 -53.53 51.21
CA ARG A 7 29.68 -54.21 50.39
C ARG A 7 29.60 -54.00 48.87
N CYS A 8 30.78 -53.77 48.30
CA CYS A 8 31.07 -53.86 46.87
C CYS A 8 30.81 -55.31 46.38
N GLY A 9 29.76 -55.49 45.58
CA GLY A 9 29.31 -56.78 45.10
C GLY A 9 28.90 -56.72 43.63
N ARG A 10 29.81 -57.20 42.78
CA ARG A 10 29.61 -57.88 41.49
C ARG A 10 28.93 -57.11 40.34
N ARG A 11 29.74 -56.99 39.28
CA ARG A 11 29.40 -56.73 37.88
C ARG A 11 28.06 -57.37 37.46
N ARG A 12 27.16 -56.56 36.91
CA ARG A 12 26.18 -56.99 35.91
C ARG A 12 26.25 -56.08 34.69
N THR A 13 26.52 -56.73 33.56
CA THR A 13 26.50 -56.24 32.19
C THR A 13 25.10 -55.78 31.77
N LEU A 14 24.98 -54.58 31.20
CA LEU A 14 23.84 -54.20 30.37
C LEU A 14 24.33 -53.59 29.06
N ARG A 15 23.76 -54.10 27.98
CA ARG A 15 24.13 -53.90 26.58
C ARG A 15 23.67 -52.53 26.08
N ARG A 16 24.59 -51.84 25.40
CA ARG A 16 24.48 -50.99 24.20
C ARG A 16 23.24 -50.08 24.06
N ARG A 17 23.49 -48.77 23.96
CA ARG A 17 23.28 -48.00 22.71
C ARG A 17 24.12 -46.71 22.70
N ALA A 18 24.76 -46.51 21.53
CA ALA A 18 25.41 -45.34 20.94
C ALA A 18 25.75 -44.11 21.81
N ALA A 19 27.05 -43.73 21.83
CA ALA A 19 27.54 -42.48 21.24
C ALA A 19 29.05 -42.30 21.46
N ARG A 20 29.73 -41.75 20.44
CA ARG A 20 31.06 -41.10 20.43
C ARG A 20 32.30 -42.01 20.46
N GLY A 21 33.00 -42.02 19.33
CA GLY A 21 34.35 -42.54 19.20
C GLY A 21 35.38 -41.53 19.72
N SER A 22 36.41 -42.07 20.36
CA SER A 22 37.82 -41.64 20.32
C SER A 22 38.63 -42.65 21.12
N HIS A 23 39.32 -43.57 20.45
CA HIS A 23 40.30 -44.47 21.06
C HIS A 23 41.67 -44.19 20.42
N VAL A 24 42.53 -43.52 21.18
CA VAL A 24 43.98 -43.60 21.02
C VAL A 24 44.45 -44.85 21.79
N ARG A 25 45.22 -45.73 21.14
CA ARG A 25 46.00 -46.81 21.77
C ARG A 25 47.48 -46.45 21.65
N ASP A 26 48.24 -46.57 22.74
CA ASP A 26 49.70 -46.76 22.66
C ASP A 26 50.24 -47.42 23.96
N PRO A 27 51.37 -48.16 23.97
CA PRO A 27 51.42 -49.53 24.43
C PRO A 27 52.68 -49.76 25.29
N ARG A 28 52.64 -49.49 26.59
CA ARG A 28 53.82 -49.75 27.45
C ARG A 28 53.44 -50.52 28.70
N VAL A 29 53.33 -51.83 28.54
CA VAL A 29 53.61 -52.77 29.63
C VAL A 29 54.76 -53.66 29.18
N ARG A 30 55.96 -53.42 29.73
CA ARG A 30 57.01 -54.43 29.82
C ARG A 30 57.29 -54.75 31.28
N ARG A 31 57.41 -56.05 31.51
CA ARG A 31 57.43 -56.79 32.77
C ARG A 31 58.79 -56.70 33.47
N GLY A 32 58.78 -56.79 34.81
CA GLY A 32 59.81 -57.53 35.54
C GLY A 32 60.30 -56.92 36.85
N ARG A 33 59.57 -57.12 37.96
CA ARG A 33 60.05 -57.78 39.19
C ARG A 33 58.84 -58.43 39.88
N THR A 34 58.99 -59.69 40.30
CA THR A 34 57.97 -60.46 40.99
C THR A 34 57.92 -60.02 42.45
N LEU A 35 56.78 -59.48 42.88
CA LEU A 35 56.55 -59.14 44.28
C LEU A 35 56.24 -60.43 45.08
N GLY A 36 57.01 -60.70 46.13
CA GLY A 36 56.68 -61.72 47.13
C GLY A 36 55.62 -61.21 48.11
N CYS A 37 54.69 -62.06 48.52
CA CYS A 37 53.59 -61.70 49.42
C CYS A 37 53.94 -62.04 50.88
N GLY A 38 53.74 -61.09 51.81
CA GLY A 38 53.86 -61.33 53.25
C GLY A 38 52.70 -62.15 53.81
N THR A 39 52.86 -62.72 55.01
CA THR A 39 51.88 -63.60 55.69
C THR A 39 50.55 -62.91 56.06
N ASP A 40 50.45 -61.61 55.82
CA ASP A 40 49.34 -60.69 56.04
C ASP A 40 48.70 -60.18 54.74
N CYS A 41 49.04 -60.80 53.59
CA CYS A 41 48.54 -60.44 52.26
C CYS A 41 48.82 -58.98 51.84
N THR A 42 49.93 -58.41 52.31
CA THR A 42 50.44 -57.11 51.85
C THR A 42 51.74 -57.29 51.06
N PHE A 43 51.98 -56.38 50.11
CA PHE A 43 53.20 -56.35 49.30
C PHE A 43 54.24 -55.46 49.98
N ASP A 44 55.44 -56.00 50.26
CA ASP A 44 56.55 -55.20 50.79
C ASP A 44 57.17 -54.35 49.67
N VAL A 45 56.90 -53.05 49.71
CA VAL A 45 57.37 -52.05 48.74
C VAL A 45 58.53 -51.21 49.26
N ARG A 46 59.13 -51.55 50.41
CA ARG A 46 60.19 -50.75 51.03
C ARG A 46 61.50 -50.64 50.21
N ALA A 47 61.63 -51.40 49.12
CA ALA A 47 62.77 -51.36 48.19
C ALA A 47 62.45 -50.75 46.81
N CYS A 48 61.32 -50.03 46.67
CA CYS A 48 60.95 -49.34 45.41
C CYS A 48 60.93 -47.81 45.59
N GLY A 49 62.08 -47.22 45.93
CA GLY A 49 62.28 -45.79 45.73
C GLY A 49 62.16 -45.47 44.23
N ARG A 50 61.24 -44.58 43.87
CA ARG A 50 61.11 -44.06 42.51
C ARG A 50 61.71 -42.66 42.51
N CYS A 51 62.68 -42.45 41.63
CA CYS A 51 63.11 -41.14 41.20
C CYS A 51 61.91 -40.24 40.87
N GLY A 52 61.76 -39.11 41.58
CA GLY A 52 60.70 -38.13 41.39
C GLY A 52 59.58 -38.15 42.44
N ASN A 53 59.82 -38.74 43.62
CA ASN A 53 58.87 -38.77 44.74
C ASN A 53 58.95 -37.53 45.67
N GLY A 54 59.88 -36.61 45.41
CA GLY A 54 60.09 -35.37 46.14
C GLY A 54 60.99 -35.48 47.38
N ARG A 55 61.67 -36.61 47.60
CA ARG A 55 62.61 -36.83 48.71
C ARG A 55 63.85 -37.57 48.20
N ILE A 56 65.03 -37.20 48.70
CA ILE A 56 66.28 -37.88 48.36
C ILE A 56 66.39 -39.14 49.24
N ASP A 57 66.19 -40.31 48.64
CA ASP A 57 66.27 -41.60 49.32
C ASP A 57 67.73 -42.12 49.39
N PRO A 58 68.08 -43.05 50.31
CA PRO A 58 69.43 -43.60 50.42
C PRO A 58 69.90 -44.27 49.11
N GLY A 59 70.90 -43.68 48.45
CA GLY A 59 71.45 -44.13 47.17
C GLY A 59 71.14 -43.23 45.97
N GLU A 60 70.36 -42.16 46.17
CA GLU A 60 70.08 -41.14 45.16
C GLU A 60 70.96 -39.89 45.35
N VAL A 61 71.36 -39.27 44.25
CA VAL A 61 72.07 -37.97 44.26
C VAL A 61 71.08 -36.81 44.26
N CYS A 62 69.89 -37.03 43.69
CA CYS A 62 68.79 -36.07 43.57
C CYS A 62 67.48 -36.84 43.38
N ASP A 63 66.33 -36.20 43.65
CA ASP A 63 65.00 -36.72 43.35
C ASP A 63 64.16 -35.62 42.69
N GLY A 64 63.93 -35.72 41.38
CA GLY A 64 63.20 -34.71 40.60
C GLY A 64 63.83 -33.33 40.71
N TYR A 65 63.26 -32.47 41.57
CA TYR A 65 63.74 -31.12 41.86
C TYR A 65 64.38 -30.96 43.25
N ALA A 66 64.35 -32.02 44.07
CA ALA A 66 65.08 -32.06 45.33
C ALA A 66 66.54 -32.42 45.03
N VAL A 67 67.42 -31.41 45.11
CA VAL A 67 68.86 -31.52 44.89
C VAL A 67 69.60 -30.98 46.10
N THR A 68 70.73 -31.59 46.46
CA THR A 68 71.62 -31.09 47.53
C THR A 68 72.65 -30.08 47.03
N ALA A 69 72.78 -29.93 45.70
CA ALA A 69 73.70 -28.99 45.05
C ALA A 69 72.92 -27.81 44.44
N VAL A 70 73.42 -26.59 44.67
CA VAL A 70 72.90 -25.34 44.12
C VAL A 70 73.93 -24.82 43.10
N CYS A 71 73.49 -24.40 41.90
CA CYS A 71 74.39 -23.79 40.93
C CYS A 71 74.91 -22.44 41.50
N GLU A 72 76.19 -22.11 41.30
CA GLU A 72 76.78 -20.86 41.79
C GLU A 72 76.09 -19.60 41.21
N ASN A 73 75.43 -19.73 40.05
CA ASN A 73 74.67 -18.66 39.39
C ASN A 73 73.16 -18.68 39.74
N GLY A 74 72.72 -19.42 40.77
CA GLY A 74 71.31 -19.50 41.18
C GLY A 74 70.40 -20.34 40.26
N GLY A 75 70.94 -20.88 39.15
CA GLY A 75 70.21 -21.74 38.21
C GLY A 75 69.71 -23.05 38.83
N ARG A 76 68.69 -23.66 38.20
CA ARG A 76 68.08 -24.91 38.67
C ARG A 76 68.84 -26.12 38.14
N ALA A 77 69.24 -27.03 39.04
CA ALA A 77 69.81 -28.31 38.67
C ALA A 77 68.70 -29.31 38.31
N VAL A 78 68.88 -30.01 37.18
CA VAL A 78 67.95 -31.02 36.66
C VAL A 78 68.52 -32.40 36.95
N CYS A 79 67.74 -33.22 37.64
CA CYS A 79 68.13 -34.59 37.95
C CYS A 79 68.02 -35.49 36.71
N ARG A 80 68.99 -36.39 36.49
CA ARG A 80 68.86 -37.41 35.43
C ARG A 80 67.69 -38.35 35.78
N PRO A 81 67.01 -38.94 34.78
CA PRO A 81 65.85 -39.82 35.01
C PRO A 81 66.14 -41.08 35.85
N ASP A 82 67.41 -41.41 36.06
CA ASP A 82 67.87 -42.52 36.91
C ASP A 82 68.27 -42.09 38.33
N CYS A 83 68.19 -40.78 38.65
CA CYS A 83 68.51 -40.18 39.94
C CYS A 83 69.94 -40.45 40.47
N ARG A 84 70.84 -40.91 39.59
CA ARG A 84 72.25 -41.23 39.92
C ARG A 84 73.22 -40.08 39.64
N GLY A 85 72.72 -38.96 39.11
CA GLY A 85 73.51 -37.76 38.85
C GLY A 85 72.67 -36.64 38.26
N LEU A 86 73.29 -35.47 38.08
CA LEU A 86 72.68 -34.30 37.47
C LEU A 86 72.88 -34.31 35.95
N ASP A 87 71.88 -33.83 35.20
CA ASP A 87 71.99 -33.63 33.77
C ASP A 87 72.71 -32.30 33.50
N LEU A 88 74.04 -32.35 33.44
CA LEU A 88 74.91 -31.18 33.27
C LEU A 88 74.72 -30.48 31.90
N ALA A 89 74.04 -31.09 30.93
CA ALA A 89 73.77 -30.45 29.63
C ALA A 89 72.54 -29.52 29.68
N ASN A 90 71.61 -29.78 30.61
CA ASN A 90 70.36 -29.03 30.79
C ASN A 90 70.25 -28.34 32.16
N SER A 91 71.18 -28.63 33.08
CA SER A 91 71.33 -27.94 34.36
C SER A 91 72.19 -26.70 34.20
N CYS A 92 71.85 -25.62 34.92
CA CYS A 92 72.62 -24.39 34.98
C CYS A 92 72.91 -23.73 33.60
N ARG A 93 71.96 -23.75 32.65
CA ARG A 93 72.08 -22.98 31.40
C ARG A 93 71.62 -21.53 31.60
N ASP A 94 72.43 -20.62 31.09
CA ASP A 94 72.31 -19.16 31.20
C ASP A 94 71.74 -18.58 29.89
N VAL A 95 70.49 -18.11 29.91
CA VAL A 95 69.91 -17.14 28.97
C VAL A 95 68.82 -16.38 29.74
N THR A 96 69.08 -15.09 29.99
CA THR A 96 68.15 -13.98 30.28
C THR A 96 66.65 -14.32 30.34
N GLY A 97 66.04 -14.20 31.54
CA GLY A 97 64.59 -14.08 31.77
C GLY A 97 63.73 -15.34 31.58
N PRO A 98 62.98 -15.84 32.58
CA PRO A 98 61.95 -16.84 32.37
C PRO A 98 60.63 -16.21 31.89
N CYS A 99 60.26 -16.45 30.63
CA CYS A 99 58.93 -16.10 30.11
C CYS A 99 57.80 -16.59 31.01
N GLY A 100 56.91 -15.69 31.41
CA GLY A 100 55.73 -16.00 32.22
C GLY A 100 55.96 -15.82 33.73
N ASP A 101 56.93 -15.01 34.14
CA ASP A 101 57.18 -14.69 35.54
C ASP A 101 56.48 -13.40 36.03
N GLY A 102 55.76 -12.74 35.11
CA GLY A 102 54.97 -11.55 35.37
C GLY A 102 55.74 -10.24 35.25
N MET A 103 56.98 -10.25 34.77
CA MET A 103 57.76 -9.03 34.49
C MET A 103 58.38 -9.08 33.09
N ARG A 104 58.17 -8.04 32.28
CA ARG A 104 58.88 -7.90 30.99
C ARG A 104 60.30 -7.43 31.24
N GLU A 105 61.27 -8.33 31.16
CA GLU A 105 62.67 -8.04 31.48
C GLU A 105 63.63 -8.48 30.34
N GLY A 106 64.77 -7.79 30.19
CA GLY A 106 65.72 -8.13 29.13
C GLY A 106 65.18 -7.88 27.70
N GLY A 107 65.38 -8.83 26.80
CA GLY A 107 65.03 -8.74 25.37
C GLY A 107 63.65 -9.31 25.00
N GLU A 108 62.78 -9.53 25.99
CA GLU A 108 61.46 -10.15 25.82
C GLU A 108 60.44 -9.18 25.18
N GLN A 109 59.63 -9.68 24.25
CA GLN A 109 58.58 -8.87 23.62
C GLN A 109 57.25 -8.93 24.39
N CYS A 110 57.04 -9.92 25.25
CA CYS A 110 55.86 -10.10 26.11
C CYS A 110 56.16 -11.10 27.24
N ASP A 111 55.39 -11.08 28.33
CA ASP A 111 55.48 -12.04 29.44
C ASP A 111 54.09 -12.60 29.78
N GLY A 112 53.86 -13.90 29.53
CA GLY A 112 52.60 -14.56 29.87
C GLY A 112 51.36 -13.90 29.22
N SER A 113 50.53 -13.24 30.02
CA SER A 113 49.36 -12.47 29.54
C SER A 113 49.66 -10.98 29.29
N ASP A 114 50.84 -10.50 29.70
CA ASP A 114 51.31 -9.13 29.44
C ASP A 114 51.79 -9.00 27.99
N THR A 115 50.80 -8.88 27.09
CA THR A 115 50.98 -8.74 25.65
C THR A 115 50.64 -7.31 25.23
N PRO A 116 51.36 -6.74 24.24
CA PRO A 116 50.94 -5.50 23.60
C PRO A 116 49.54 -5.68 23.01
N GLY A 117 48.66 -4.70 23.20
CA GLY A 117 47.37 -4.67 22.49
C GLY A 117 47.59 -4.62 20.98
N CYS A 118 46.67 -5.19 20.20
CA CYS A 118 46.78 -5.28 18.74
C CYS A 118 46.96 -3.89 18.07
N GLN A 119 46.41 -2.82 18.66
CA GLN A 119 46.62 -1.45 18.22
C GLN A 119 48.09 -1.00 18.31
N ALA A 120 48.83 -1.46 19.33
CA ALA A 120 50.25 -1.15 19.46
C ALA A 120 51.12 -1.89 18.43
N LEU A 121 50.57 -2.95 17.81
CA LEU A 121 51.20 -3.75 16.76
C LEU A 121 50.76 -3.30 15.35
N GLY A 122 49.90 -2.28 15.24
CA GLY A 122 49.41 -1.76 13.95
C GLY A 122 48.20 -2.48 13.38
N PHE A 123 47.40 -3.16 14.22
CA PHE A 123 46.16 -3.84 13.88
C PHE A 123 44.96 -3.11 14.51
N ASP A 124 43.77 -3.22 13.91
CA ASP A 124 42.61 -2.43 14.32
C ASP A 124 41.91 -3.00 15.55
N ALA A 125 41.88 -4.34 15.69
CA ALA A 125 41.27 -5.04 16.82
C ALA A 125 41.93 -6.40 17.14
N GLY A 126 41.44 -7.08 18.19
CA GLY A 126 41.85 -8.43 18.59
C GLY A 126 42.74 -8.51 19.83
N LEU A 127 43.23 -9.73 20.13
CA LEU A 127 44.14 -10.01 21.25
C LEU A 127 45.38 -10.74 20.73
N ALA A 128 46.55 -10.12 20.92
CA ALA A 128 47.82 -10.78 20.65
C ALA A 128 48.10 -11.82 21.75
N ALA A 129 48.66 -12.97 21.39
CA ALA A 129 49.09 -13.97 22.37
C ALA A 129 50.61 -13.87 22.60
N CYS A 130 51.08 -14.26 23.78
CA CYS A 130 52.50 -14.42 24.04
C CYS A 130 52.91 -15.88 23.84
N ARG A 131 53.92 -16.13 23.01
CA ARG A 131 54.47 -17.48 22.82
C ARG A 131 55.43 -17.82 23.96
N MET A 132 55.69 -19.11 24.14
CA MET A 132 56.57 -19.64 25.20
C MET A 132 58.05 -19.26 25.00
N ASP A 133 58.41 -18.64 23.87
CA ASP A 133 59.73 -18.09 23.54
C ASP A 133 59.79 -16.55 23.71
N CYS A 134 58.80 -15.95 24.38
CA CYS A 134 58.66 -14.51 24.61
C CYS A 134 58.54 -13.65 23.35
N THR A 135 58.08 -14.24 22.25
CA THR A 135 57.68 -13.50 21.04
C THR A 135 56.17 -13.27 21.02
N VAL A 136 55.77 -12.13 20.45
CA VAL A 136 54.35 -11.80 20.27
C VAL A 136 53.78 -12.58 19.08
N ASP A 137 52.61 -13.18 19.27
CA ASP A 137 51.79 -13.80 18.24
C ASP A 137 50.63 -12.88 17.83
N PRO A 138 50.73 -12.21 16.66
CA PRO A 138 49.68 -11.33 16.18
C PRO A 138 48.52 -12.08 15.49
N SER A 139 48.50 -13.42 15.47
CA SER A 139 47.47 -14.18 14.74
C SER A 139 46.05 -14.01 15.30
N GLY A 140 45.91 -13.48 16.53
CA GLY A 140 44.62 -13.10 17.12
C GLY A 140 44.26 -11.62 16.94
N CYS A 141 45.11 -10.86 16.23
CA CYS A 141 44.84 -9.48 15.82
C CYS A 141 44.20 -9.46 14.45
N THR A 142 43.18 -8.62 14.26
CA THR A 142 42.49 -8.44 12.99
C THR A 142 42.80 -7.07 12.39
N ARG A 143 42.80 -7.00 11.07
CA ARG A 143 43.12 -5.79 10.33
C ARG A 143 41.98 -5.49 9.36
N CYS A 144 41.25 -4.43 9.66
CA CYS A 144 40.12 -3.99 8.88
C CYS A 144 40.59 -3.43 7.52
N GLY A 145 39.94 -3.86 6.44
CA GLY A 145 40.24 -3.41 5.08
C GLY A 145 41.37 -4.19 4.41
N ASN A 146 41.65 -5.41 4.86
CA ASN A 146 42.66 -6.29 4.24
C ASN A 146 42.09 -7.13 3.07
N GLY A 147 40.78 -7.06 2.84
CA GLY A 147 40.04 -7.76 1.80
C GLY A 147 39.61 -9.18 2.16
N GLN A 148 39.69 -9.60 3.42
CA GLN A 148 39.20 -10.89 3.92
C GLN A 148 38.37 -10.72 5.19
N LYS A 149 37.13 -11.22 5.19
CA LYS A 149 36.29 -11.28 6.39
C LYS A 149 36.76 -12.38 7.35
N GLU A 150 37.40 -12.02 8.46
CA GLU A 150 37.89 -12.97 9.46
C GLU A 150 36.84 -13.42 10.50
N PRO A 151 37.04 -14.56 11.18
CA PRO A 151 36.14 -15.03 12.23
C PRO A 151 36.06 -14.05 13.41
N GLY A 152 34.96 -13.30 13.51
CA GLY A 152 34.74 -12.29 14.55
C GLY A 152 34.34 -10.92 13.99
N GLU A 153 34.53 -10.70 12.69
CA GLU A 153 34.21 -9.45 12.02
C GLU A 153 32.89 -9.54 11.23
N PRO A 154 31.98 -8.54 11.33
CA PRO A 154 30.78 -8.46 10.50
C PRO A 154 31.07 -8.18 9.01
N CYS A 155 32.17 -7.49 8.69
CA CYS A 155 32.59 -7.10 7.33
C CYS A 155 34.10 -6.72 7.31
N ASP A 156 34.72 -6.63 6.13
CA ASP A 156 36.08 -6.08 5.91
C ASP A 156 36.07 -5.14 4.70
N GLY A 157 36.22 -3.82 4.92
CA GLY A 157 36.23 -2.84 3.84
C GLY A 157 35.00 -2.92 2.92
N ALA A 158 35.21 -3.39 1.68
CA ALA A 158 34.13 -3.61 0.70
C ALA A 158 33.53 -5.03 0.75
N ASP A 159 34.16 -5.98 1.44
CA ASP A 159 33.64 -7.33 1.65
C ASP A 159 32.62 -7.33 2.81
N LEU A 160 31.34 -7.20 2.47
CA LEU A 160 30.23 -7.22 3.42
C LEU A 160 29.77 -8.65 3.76
N GLY A 161 30.45 -9.69 3.25
CA GLY A 161 30.07 -11.09 3.47
C GLY A 161 28.67 -11.43 2.97
N GLY A 162 28.23 -10.80 1.88
CA GLY A 162 26.89 -10.96 1.29
C GLY A 162 25.77 -10.20 1.99
N ALA A 163 26.08 -9.37 2.99
CA ALA A 163 25.08 -8.49 3.59
C ALA A 163 24.67 -7.38 2.61
N SER A 164 23.37 -7.12 2.54
CA SER A 164 22.77 -6.01 1.81
C SER A 164 21.82 -5.24 2.74
N CYS A 165 21.45 -4.03 2.35
CA CYS A 165 20.35 -3.34 2.99
C CYS A 165 19.04 -4.15 2.81
N PRO A 166 18.14 -4.19 3.81
CA PRO A 166 16.89 -4.94 3.73
C PRO A 166 15.96 -4.47 2.62
N GLU A 167 15.83 -3.15 2.45
CA GLU A 167 14.95 -2.50 1.47
C GLU A 167 15.74 -1.94 0.27
N GLY A 168 17.06 -1.76 0.44
CA GLY A 168 18.02 -1.43 -0.61
C GLY A 168 18.92 -0.24 -0.22
N GLY A 169 19.84 0.13 -1.10
CA GLY A 169 20.79 1.23 -0.89
C GLY A 169 22.24 0.76 -0.75
N THR A 170 23.12 1.66 -0.30
CA THR A 170 24.55 1.39 -0.16
C THR A 170 24.88 1.03 1.28
N LEU A 171 25.04 -0.26 1.55
CA LEU A 171 25.56 -0.75 2.82
C LEU A 171 27.09 -0.58 2.85
N ARG A 172 27.64 -0.12 3.96
CA ARG A 172 29.10 0.06 4.15
C ARG A 172 29.58 -0.74 5.34
N CYS A 173 30.87 -1.05 5.36
CA CYS A 173 31.53 -1.49 6.59
C CYS A 173 31.96 -0.25 7.38
N ALA A 174 31.78 -0.25 8.71
CA ALA A 174 32.37 0.79 9.55
C ALA A 174 33.91 0.75 9.45
N ASP A 175 34.56 1.90 9.63
CA ASP A 175 36.03 2.02 9.49
C ASP A 175 36.82 1.15 10.48
N ASP A 176 36.21 0.74 11.59
CA ASP A 176 36.77 -0.15 12.61
C ASP A 176 36.28 -1.60 12.49
N CYS A 177 35.54 -1.92 11.41
CA CYS A 177 34.90 -3.21 11.17
C CYS A 177 34.01 -3.71 12.34
N SER A 178 33.60 -2.86 13.28
CA SER A 178 32.79 -3.28 14.44
C SER A 178 31.34 -3.60 14.10
N GLN A 179 30.84 -3.03 13.00
CA GLN A 179 29.46 -3.16 12.53
C GLN A 179 29.31 -2.81 11.05
N LEU A 180 28.17 -3.18 10.48
CA LEU A 180 27.72 -2.70 9.17
C LEU A 180 27.09 -1.32 9.34
N ASP A 181 27.59 -0.33 8.61
CA ASP A 181 27.02 1.01 8.52
C ASP A 181 25.83 1.01 7.55
N ARG A 182 24.64 1.22 8.11
CA ARG A 182 23.35 1.27 7.40
C ARG A 182 22.90 2.68 7.07
N SER A 183 23.71 3.70 7.32
CA SER A 183 23.35 5.09 7.04
C SER A 183 23.11 5.38 5.55
N GLY A 184 23.65 4.56 4.65
CA GLY A 184 23.40 4.60 3.20
C GLY A 184 22.30 3.65 2.71
N CYS A 185 21.62 2.93 3.61
CA CYS A 185 20.41 2.19 3.26
C CYS A 185 19.24 3.15 3.14
N PHE A 186 18.44 3.02 2.09
CA PHE A 186 17.15 3.69 2.04
C PHE A 186 16.12 2.87 2.84
N PHE A 187 15.14 3.57 3.41
CA PHE A 187 14.12 2.98 4.28
C PHE A 187 12.77 3.53 3.87
N CYS A 188 11.86 2.66 3.50
CA CYS A 188 10.51 3.04 3.14
C CYS A 188 9.74 3.52 4.37
N GLY A 189 9.20 4.74 4.30
CA GLY A 189 8.42 5.36 5.38
C GLY A 189 9.26 6.22 6.32
N ASN A 190 10.45 6.65 5.90
CA ASN A 190 11.33 7.54 6.68
C ASN A 190 11.04 9.04 6.46
N GLY A 191 10.12 9.36 5.53
CA GLY A 191 9.70 10.70 5.16
C GLY A 191 10.56 11.39 4.11
N ARG A 192 11.43 10.67 3.40
CA ARG A 192 12.26 11.19 2.30
C ARG A 192 12.27 10.20 1.14
N ARG A 193 12.18 10.70 -0.10
CA ARG A 193 12.47 9.91 -1.30
C ARG A 193 13.97 9.89 -1.63
N GLU A 194 14.56 8.71 -1.65
CA GLU A 194 15.98 8.38 -1.72
C GLU A 194 16.21 7.13 -2.59
N GLY A 195 17.18 7.19 -3.52
CA GLY A 195 17.51 6.03 -4.37
C GLY A 195 16.44 5.71 -5.41
N ASP A 196 15.96 4.45 -5.42
CA ASP A 196 15.06 3.89 -6.45
C ASP A 196 13.59 3.83 -6.01
N GLU A 197 13.22 4.46 -4.89
CA GLU A 197 11.83 4.51 -4.45
C GLU A 197 10.97 5.50 -5.24
N GLU A 198 9.72 5.13 -5.51
CA GLU A 198 8.77 6.00 -6.23
C GLU A 198 8.08 7.00 -5.29
N CYS A 199 7.98 6.64 -4.01
CA CYS A 199 7.33 7.40 -2.94
C CYS A 199 7.90 6.97 -1.57
N ASP A 200 7.69 7.79 -0.54
CA ASP A 200 7.97 7.41 0.86
C ASP A 200 6.81 7.89 1.76
N GLY A 201 6.00 6.95 2.26
CA GLY A 201 4.88 7.26 3.14
C GLY A 201 3.90 8.25 2.49
N GLY A 202 3.92 9.51 2.94
CA GLY A 202 3.13 10.61 2.36
C GLY A 202 3.84 11.44 1.29
N ASP A 203 5.16 11.29 1.13
CA ASP A 203 5.93 11.93 0.06
C ASP A 203 5.78 11.13 -1.24
N LEU A 204 4.75 11.45 -2.02
CA LEU A 204 4.52 10.92 -3.38
C LEU A 204 5.35 11.66 -4.44
N GLY A 205 6.26 12.53 -4.00
CA GLY A 205 6.30 13.93 -4.40
C GLY A 205 6.02 14.27 -5.87
N GLY A 206 4.82 14.82 -6.02
CA GLY A 206 4.28 15.33 -7.25
C GLY A 206 3.44 14.31 -8.01
N ALA A 207 3.57 13.01 -7.73
CA ALA A 207 2.72 12.01 -8.36
C ALA A 207 1.29 12.10 -7.82
N GLY A 208 0.32 12.09 -8.74
CA GLY A 208 -1.09 11.98 -8.43
C GLY A 208 -1.79 10.97 -9.34
N CYS A 209 -3.11 10.99 -9.28
CA CYS A 209 -4.00 10.25 -10.18
C CYS A 209 -4.25 11.05 -11.47
N ASP A 210 -3.17 11.49 -12.12
CA ASP A 210 -3.16 12.38 -13.29
C ASP A 210 -2.58 11.69 -14.55
N ALA A 211 -2.40 10.36 -14.50
CA ALA A 211 -2.02 9.60 -15.68
C ALA A 211 -3.08 9.73 -16.79
N PRO A 212 -2.76 9.48 -18.08
CA PRO A 212 -3.64 9.76 -19.22
C PRO A 212 -5.04 9.12 -19.20
N ALA A 213 -5.25 8.15 -18.30
CA ALA A 213 -6.50 7.45 -18.12
C ALA A 213 -7.03 7.51 -16.69
N GLU A 214 -6.46 8.35 -15.83
CA GLU A 214 -6.87 8.60 -14.46
C GLU A 214 -7.28 10.07 -14.36
N ARG A 215 -8.30 10.36 -13.57
CA ARG A 215 -8.84 11.73 -13.45
C ARG A 215 -8.86 12.25 -12.03
N GLY A 216 -8.72 11.37 -11.05
CA GLY A 216 -8.62 11.74 -9.65
C GLY A 216 -8.58 10.52 -8.76
N GLY A 217 -8.70 10.77 -7.46
CA GLY A 217 -8.61 9.75 -6.43
C GLY A 217 -7.40 9.96 -5.51
N GLU A 218 -7.15 8.98 -4.66
CA GLU A 218 -6.07 9.06 -3.67
C GLU A 218 -4.98 8.06 -4.02
N LEU A 219 -3.85 8.58 -4.50
CA LEU A 219 -2.65 7.81 -4.77
C LEU A 219 -2.00 7.43 -3.44
N ARG A 220 -1.63 6.15 -3.28
CA ARG A 220 -1.02 5.65 -2.04
C ARG A 220 0.40 5.21 -2.28
N CYS A 221 1.23 5.32 -1.25
CA CYS A 221 2.52 4.66 -1.22
C CYS A 221 2.38 3.31 -0.52
N THR A 222 2.83 2.25 -1.16
CA THR A 222 2.88 0.91 -0.54
C THR A 222 4.08 0.80 0.42
N MET A 223 4.07 -0.24 1.26
CA MET A 223 5.19 -0.52 2.17
C MET A 223 6.47 -0.97 1.44
N ASP A 224 6.38 -1.28 0.15
CA ASP A 224 7.52 -1.57 -0.73
C ASP A 224 7.93 -0.33 -1.55
N CYS A 225 7.44 0.86 -1.19
CA CYS A 225 7.80 2.14 -1.79
C CYS A 225 7.52 2.25 -3.29
N ARG A 226 6.41 1.62 -3.70
CA ARG A 226 5.77 1.73 -5.01
C ARG A 226 4.49 2.53 -4.92
N LEU A 227 4.18 3.27 -5.98
CA LEU A 227 2.91 3.95 -6.12
C LEU A 227 1.78 2.94 -6.37
N ASP A 228 0.80 2.91 -5.47
CA ASP A 228 -0.44 2.16 -5.62
C ASP A 228 -1.54 3.07 -6.18
N ARG A 229 -1.95 2.75 -7.40
CA ARG A 229 -2.97 3.47 -8.17
C ARG A 229 -4.37 2.88 -8.01
N LEU A 230 -4.57 1.88 -7.15
CA LEU A 230 -5.91 1.30 -6.90
C LEU A 230 -6.91 2.32 -6.31
N GLY A 231 -6.43 3.41 -5.73
CA GLY A 231 -7.27 4.52 -5.26
C GLY A 231 -7.56 5.60 -6.33
N CYS A 232 -7.01 5.45 -7.54
CA CYS A 232 -7.28 6.34 -8.66
C CYS A 232 -8.50 5.84 -9.45
N TRP A 233 -9.41 6.74 -9.81
CA TRP A 233 -10.56 6.43 -10.64
C TRP A 233 -10.34 6.85 -12.10
N ARG A 234 -11.04 6.16 -13.01
CA ARG A 234 -10.82 6.24 -14.46
C ARG A 234 -12.13 6.40 -15.21
N CYS A 235 -12.37 7.61 -15.69
CA CYS A 235 -13.57 7.91 -16.45
C CYS A 235 -13.73 7.05 -17.72
N GLY A 236 -14.92 6.50 -17.90
CA GLY A 236 -15.33 5.78 -19.11
C GLY A 236 -14.96 4.30 -19.09
N ASN A 237 -14.87 3.71 -17.90
CA ASN A 237 -14.49 2.31 -17.71
C ASN A 237 -15.68 1.37 -17.54
N GLY A 238 -16.89 1.91 -17.49
CA GLY A 238 -18.15 1.19 -17.31
C GLY A 238 -18.54 0.98 -15.85
N ASN A 239 -17.77 1.49 -14.88
CA ASN A 239 -18.05 1.39 -13.46
C ASN A 239 -17.97 2.78 -12.83
N ARG A 240 -19.08 3.25 -12.26
CA ARG A 240 -19.11 4.51 -11.52
C ARG A 240 -18.32 4.41 -10.21
N GLU A 241 -17.11 4.96 -10.20
CA GLU A 241 -16.18 4.93 -9.08
C GLU A 241 -16.39 6.11 -8.10
N PRO A 242 -15.92 6.02 -6.84
CA PRO A 242 -15.97 7.14 -5.91
C PRO A 242 -15.16 8.33 -6.42
N GLY A 243 -15.85 9.40 -6.81
CA GLY A 243 -15.26 10.60 -7.41
C GLY A 243 -15.85 10.95 -8.77
N GLU A 244 -16.44 9.96 -9.45
CA GLU A 244 -17.19 10.14 -10.70
C GLU A 244 -18.63 10.56 -10.41
N GLN A 245 -19.16 11.51 -11.19
CA GLN A 245 -20.58 11.85 -11.14
C GLN A 245 -21.41 10.87 -11.97
N CYS A 246 -20.83 10.38 -13.07
CA CYS A 246 -21.40 9.42 -14.04
C CYS A 246 -20.28 8.53 -14.60
N ASP A 247 -20.62 7.43 -15.27
CA ASP A 247 -19.74 6.67 -16.17
C ASP A 247 -20.63 5.93 -17.16
N ASP A 248 -20.47 6.20 -18.47
CA ASP A 248 -21.27 5.63 -19.55
C ASP A 248 -20.50 4.56 -20.37
N GLY A 249 -19.35 4.12 -19.85
CA GLY A 249 -18.49 3.13 -20.50
C GLY A 249 -17.59 3.68 -21.60
N ASN A 250 -17.52 5.00 -21.80
CA ASN A 250 -16.56 5.60 -22.70
C ASN A 250 -16.16 7.04 -22.32
N ARG A 251 -15.40 7.72 -23.19
CA ARG A 251 -14.84 9.07 -22.93
C ARG A 251 -15.27 10.09 -23.96
N SER A 252 -16.33 9.78 -24.70
CA SER A 252 -16.95 10.79 -25.55
C SER A 252 -17.69 11.77 -24.65
N SER A 253 -18.07 12.90 -25.23
CA SER A 253 -19.01 13.82 -24.59
C SER A 253 -20.24 13.87 -25.48
N GLY A 254 -21.36 14.27 -24.88
CA GLY A 254 -22.67 14.27 -25.54
C GLY A 254 -23.29 12.88 -25.63
N ASP A 255 -22.93 12.01 -24.69
CA ASP A 255 -23.52 10.69 -24.50
C ASP A 255 -23.96 10.43 -23.06
N GLY A 256 -24.22 11.52 -22.32
CA GLY A 256 -24.79 11.49 -20.96
C GLY A 256 -23.73 11.40 -19.87
N CYS A 257 -22.47 11.23 -20.24
CA CYS A 257 -21.35 11.40 -19.34
C CYS A 257 -20.15 11.97 -20.07
N SER A 258 -19.69 13.15 -19.65
CA SER A 258 -18.56 13.79 -20.31
C SER A 258 -17.26 12.98 -20.18
N ALA A 259 -16.27 13.32 -21.01
CA ALA A 259 -14.92 12.75 -20.96
C ALA A 259 -14.18 12.90 -19.60
N ASP A 260 -14.70 13.76 -18.72
CA ASP A 260 -14.19 14.06 -17.38
C ASP A 260 -15.06 13.48 -16.25
N CYS A 261 -16.08 12.69 -16.60
CA CYS A 261 -17.06 12.07 -15.70
C CYS A 261 -17.83 13.05 -14.83
N THR A 262 -18.03 14.26 -15.36
CA THR A 262 -19.11 15.14 -14.94
C THR A 262 -20.37 14.75 -15.68
N SER A 263 -21.48 14.66 -14.92
CA SER A 263 -22.80 14.40 -15.48
C SER A 263 -23.13 15.49 -16.49
N GLU A 264 -23.58 15.09 -17.68
CA GLU A 264 -24.09 16.04 -18.68
C GLU A 264 -25.56 16.39 -18.39
N CYS A 265 -26.23 15.55 -17.59
CA CYS A 265 -27.52 15.88 -16.97
C CYS A 265 -27.62 17.25 -16.29
N GLY A 266 -28.63 18.01 -16.69
CA GLY A 266 -28.93 19.36 -16.24
C GLY A 266 -28.31 20.46 -17.10
N ASP A 267 -27.88 20.16 -18.33
CA ASP A 267 -27.27 21.15 -19.24
C ASP A 267 -28.24 21.72 -20.28
N GLY A 268 -29.48 21.23 -20.28
CA GLY A 268 -30.57 21.61 -21.16
C GLY A 268 -30.66 20.81 -22.44
N VAL A 269 -29.82 19.78 -22.64
CA VAL A 269 -29.77 18.94 -23.83
C VAL A 269 -29.99 17.49 -23.44
N VAL A 270 -30.92 16.80 -24.11
CA VAL A 270 -31.12 15.35 -23.91
C VAL A 270 -30.18 14.59 -24.83
N GLU A 271 -29.17 13.93 -24.27
CA GLU A 271 -28.09 13.25 -25.00
C GLU A 271 -27.91 11.79 -24.57
N GLY A 272 -27.35 10.95 -25.45
CA GLY A 272 -27.07 9.54 -25.13
C GLY A 272 -28.24 8.75 -24.51
N PRO A 273 -28.07 8.17 -23.30
CA PRO A 273 -29.08 7.39 -22.58
C PRO A 273 -30.04 8.22 -21.71
N GLU A 274 -29.97 9.56 -21.75
CA GLU A 274 -30.81 10.41 -20.91
C GLU A 274 -32.30 10.31 -21.28
N GLU A 275 -33.16 10.14 -20.26
CA GLU A 275 -34.61 10.12 -20.46
C GLU A 275 -35.18 11.56 -20.56
N CYS A 276 -34.51 12.51 -19.90
CA CYS A 276 -34.86 13.92 -19.83
C CYS A 276 -33.65 14.77 -19.46
N ASP A 277 -33.80 16.08 -19.65
CA ASP A 277 -32.90 17.12 -19.15
C ASP A 277 -33.73 18.41 -18.99
N ASP A 278 -33.76 18.99 -17.79
CA ASP A 278 -34.47 20.23 -17.50
C ASP A 278 -33.53 21.42 -17.20
N GLY A 279 -32.26 21.33 -17.59
CA GLY A 279 -31.31 22.43 -17.51
C GLY A 279 -30.84 22.78 -16.10
N ASN A 280 -31.11 21.93 -15.10
CA ASN A 280 -30.50 22.08 -13.78
C ASN A 280 -30.28 20.72 -13.08
N VAL A 281 -29.78 20.76 -11.84
CA VAL A 281 -29.54 19.56 -10.99
C VAL A 281 -30.43 19.55 -9.73
N VAL A 282 -31.49 20.35 -9.74
CA VAL A 282 -32.52 20.34 -8.69
C VAL A 282 -33.25 19.00 -8.78
N LEU A 283 -33.72 18.51 -7.64
CA LEU A 283 -34.37 17.21 -7.57
C LEU A 283 -35.89 17.39 -7.48
N ASN A 284 -36.65 16.57 -8.20
CA ASN A 284 -38.12 16.47 -8.18
C ASN A 284 -38.88 17.61 -8.84
N ASP A 285 -38.30 18.27 -9.86
CA ASP A 285 -38.85 19.37 -10.64
C ASP A 285 -39.08 19.05 -12.13
N GLY A 286 -38.85 17.81 -12.53
CA GLY A 286 -39.13 17.34 -13.90
C GLY A 286 -38.11 16.32 -14.36
N CYS A 287 -36.83 16.53 -14.03
CA CYS A 287 -35.76 15.62 -14.33
C CYS A 287 -34.75 15.49 -13.18
N SER A 288 -34.63 14.29 -12.60
CA SER A 288 -33.58 14.00 -11.62
C SER A 288 -32.72 12.85 -12.11
N PHE A 289 -31.40 12.99 -12.02
CA PHE A 289 -30.46 11.93 -12.41
C PHE A 289 -30.75 11.40 -13.83
N CYS A 290 -31.17 12.29 -14.73
CA CYS A 290 -31.51 12.00 -16.13
C CYS A 290 -32.63 10.98 -16.31
N SER A 291 -33.49 10.93 -15.30
CA SER A 291 -34.69 10.12 -15.25
C SER A 291 -35.87 11.03 -14.92
N LEU A 292 -36.99 10.79 -15.58
CA LEU A 292 -38.21 11.56 -15.32
C LEU A 292 -38.72 11.28 -13.90
N ASP A 293 -39.04 12.35 -13.18
CA ASP A 293 -39.53 12.29 -11.80
C ASP A 293 -40.95 12.86 -11.63
N THR A 294 -41.08 14.09 -11.10
CA THR A 294 -42.32 14.83 -10.88
C THR A 294 -42.76 15.49 -12.18
N LEU A 295 -43.67 14.82 -12.87
CA LEU A 295 -44.43 15.43 -13.96
C LEU A 295 -45.81 15.85 -13.46
N PHE A 296 -46.28 17.00 -13.94
CA PHE A 296 -47.67 17.40 -13.85
C PHE A 296 -48.35 17.11 -15.19
N GLY A 297 -49.50 16.45 -15.17
CA GLY A 297 -50.31 16.30 -16.37
C GLY A 297 -50.76 17.67 -16.85
N GLY A 298 -50.86 17.87 -18.16
CA GLY A 298 -51.62 19.02 -18.63
C GLY A 298 -53.03 18.98 -18.01
N GLY A 299 -53.57 20.15 -17.66
CA GLY A 299 -54.81 20.19 -16.87
C GLY A 299 -56.04 19.96 -17.74
N GLY A 300 -56.73 18.84 -17.52
CA GLY A 300 -58.06 18.52 -18.06
C GLY A 300 -58.91 17.75 -17.03
N ALA A 301 -60.21 17.57 -17.31
CA ALA A 301 -61.16 16.92 -16.38
C ALA A 301 -61.43 15.43 -16.73
N GLU A 302 -60.77 14.87 -17.73
CA GLU A 302 -61.14 13.61 -18.37
C GLU A 302 -60.11 12.48 -18.13
N GLU A 303 -60.53 11.22 -18.23
CA GLU A 303 -59.66 10.03 -18.04
C GLU A 303 -58.58 9.85 -19.14
N THR A 304 -58.51 10.74 -20.13
CA THR A 304 -57.59 10.68 -21.29
C THR A 304 -56.47 11.73 -21.29
N ASP A 305 -56.40 12.51 -20.22
CA ASP A 305 -55.57 13.72 -19.99
C ASP A 305 -54.06 13.44 -19.79
N CYS A 306 -53.51 12.43 -20.48
CA CYS A 306 -52.10 12.03 -20.33
C CYS A 306 -51.38 11.85 -21.65
N ASN A 307 -51.91 12.47 -22.70
CA ASN A 307 -51.17 12.61 -23.93
C ASN A 307 -50.06 13.66 -23.79
N LEU A 308 -50.15 14.53 -22.77
CA LEU A 308 -49.18 15.57 -22.49
C LEU A 308 -48.88 15.70 -21.00
N ALA A 309 -47.60 15.85 -20.67
CA ALA A 309 -47.15 16.15 -19.32
C ALA A 309 -45.99 17.15 -19.34
N TRP A 310 -45.80 17.82 -18.22
CA TRP A 310 -44.85 18.92 -18.08
C TRP A 310 -44.04 18.73 -16.79
N GLY A 311 -42.72 18.91 -16.87
CA GLY A 311 -41.85 19.26 -15.76
C GLY A 311 -41.32 20.67 -15.98
N VAL A 312 -41.10 21.43 -14.92
CA VAL A 312 -40.51 22.78 -15.04
C VAL A 312 -39.44 22.94 -13.98
N ALA A 313 -38.23 23.19 -14.45
CA ALA A 313 -37.05 23.27 -13.61
C ALA A 313 -37.20 24.37 -12.54
N GLY A 314 -36.90 24.02 -11.29
CA GLY A 314 -36.85 24.88 -10.12
C GLY A 314 -38.21 25.29 -9.55
N VAL A 315 -39.32 24.83 -10.12
CA VAL A 315 -40.66 25.22 -9.67
C VAL A 315 -41.54 24.01 -9.41
N PRO A 316 -42.39 24.04 -8.36
CA PRO A 316 -43.33 22.95 -8.11
C PRO A 316 -44.33 22.76 -9.27
N ALA A 317 -44.66 21.51 -9.53
CA ALA A 317 -45.73 21.08 -10.44
C ALA A 317 -47.03 21.88 -10.23
N ALA A 318 -47.37 22.74 -11.20
CA ALA A 318 -48.58 23.57 -11.19
C ALA A 318 -49.01 23.99 -12.61
N PRO A 319 -50.30 24.27 -12.84
CA PRO A 319 -50.79 24.76 -14.14
C PRO A 319 -50.37 26.22 -14.44
N ALA A 320 -49.83 26.92 -13.44
CA ALA A 320 -49.24 28.23 -13.58
C ALA A 320 -48.00 28.32 -12.70
N VAL A 321 -46.88 28.72 -13.30
CA VAL A 321 -45.58 28.83 -12.64
C VAL A 321 -45.07 30.28 -12.70
N GLY A 322 -44.33 30.67 -11.68
CA GLY A 322 -43.78 32.00 -11.55
C GLY A 322 -42.33 31.95 -11.14
N CYS A 323 -41.53 32.85 -11.71
CA CYS A 323 -40.14 33.04 -11.33
C CYS A 323 -39.86 34.53 -11.11
N THR A 324 -38.82 34.83 -10.33
CA THR A 324 -38.28 36.19 -10.22
C THR A 324 -37.02 36.28 -11.07
N ASP A 325 -36.91 37.32 -11.89
CA ASP A 325 -35.72 37.62 -12.71
C ASP A 325 -34.45 37.59 -11.84
N GLY A 326 -33.50 36.73 -12.23
CA GLY A 326 -32.25 36.47 -11.50
C GLY A 326 -32.32 35.39 -10.41
N ASP A 327 -33.46 34.72 -10.21
CA ASP A 327 -33.54 33.55 -9.32
C ASP A 327 -33.00 32.30 -10.02
N ALA A 328 -31.76 31.93 -9.69
CA ALA A 328 -31.05 30.81 -10.29
C ALA A 328 -31.75 29.43 -10.15
N SER A 329 -32.79 29.31 -9.32
CA SER A 329 -33.56 28.07 -9.25
C SER A 329 -34.47 27.91 -10.48
N CYS A 330 -35.18 28.96 -10.89
CA CYS A 330 -36.24 28.90 -11.91
C CYS A 330 -35.94 29.76 -13.15
N ASP A 331 -34.96 30.66 -13.07
CA ASP A 331 -34.45 31.48 -14.16
C ASP A 331 -33.09 30.94 -14.58
N GLN A 332 -33.12 30.06 -15.58
CA GLN A 332 -31.93 29.46 -16.17
C GLN A 332 -31.29 30.37 -17.23
N GLY A 333 -31.82 31.59 -17.38
CA GLY A 333 -31.31 32.60 -18.30
C GLY A 333 -30.19 33.42 -17.67
N SER A 334 -29.34 34.00 -18.51
CA SER A 334 -28.35 35.00 -18.08
C SER A 334 -28.77 36.44 -18.40
N SER A 335 -29.95 36.62 -18.98
CA SER A 335 -30.43 37.91 -19.51
C SER A 335 -31.21 38.65 -18.43
N ALA A 336 -30.67 39.76 -17.94
CA ALA A 336 -31.39 40.61 -16.99
C ALA A 336 -32.70 41.15 -17.60
N GLY A 337 -33.80 40.99 -16.88
CA GLY A 337 -35.12 41.48 -17.24
C GLY A 337 -36.02 40.46 -17.94
N ASP A 338 -35.57 39.20 -18.11
CA ASP A 338 -36.37 38.09 -18.63
C ASP A 338 -36.15 36.87 -17.73
N CYS A 339 -37.18 36.05 -17.54
CA CYS A 339 -37.04 34.74 -16.90
C CYS A 339 -37.01 33.66 -17.98
N ALA A 340 -35.96 32.83 -18.02
CA ALA A 340 -35.90 31.68 -18.92
C ALA A 340 -36.21 30.39 -18.14
N PHE A 341 -37.36 29.79 -18.45
CA PHE A 341 -37.80 28.52 -17.89
C PHE A 341 -37.34 27.37 -18.77
N HIS A 342 -36.77 26.34 -18.16
CA HIS A 342 -36.56 25.05 -18.82
C HIS A 342 -37.74 24.13 -18.49
N VAL A 343 -38.37 23.61 -19.54
CA VAL A 343 -39.59 22.83 -19.47
C VAL A 343 -39.34 21.47 -20.09
N THR A 344 -39.56 20.41 -19.32
CA THR A 344 -39.56 19.03 -19.82
C THR A 344 -40.94 18.74 -20.38
N LEU A 345 -41.08 18.78 -21.71
CA LEU A 345 -42.34 18.53 -22.40
C LEU A 345 -42.40 17.05 -22.80
N CYS A 346 -43.37 16.33 -22.25
CA CYS A 346 -43.51 14.90 -22.46
C CYS A 346 -44.80 14.53 -23.18
N LEU A 347 -44.68 13.66 -24.19
CA LEU A 347 -45.82 13.09 -24.91
C LEU A 347 -46.11 11.67 -24.44
N ASN A 348 -47.41 11.33 -24.39
CA ASN A 348 -47.91 9.96 -24.20
C ASN A 348 -47.49 9.33 -22.85
N VAL A 349 -47.50 10.13 -21.77
CA VAL A 349 -46.98 9.75 -20.45
C VAL A 349 -47.98 8.92 -19.67
N ALA A 350 -47.75 7.61 -19.56
CA ALA A 350 -48.69 6.70 -18.89
C ALA A 350 -48.30 6.29 -17.46
N ALA A 351 -47.00 6.34 -17.11
CA ALA A 351 -46.47 5.64 -15.94
C ALA A 351 -46.28 6.50 -14.68
N ARG A 352 -46.27 7.84 -14.82
CA ARG A 352 -45.87 8.77 -13.76
C ARG A 352 -46.97 9.74 -13.31
N LEU A 353 -48.12 9.72 -13.99
CA LEU A 353 -49.33 10.47 -13.66
C LEU A 353 -50.36 9.53 -13.04
N ALA A 354 -51.25 10.04 -12.17
CA ALA A 354 -52.14 9.26 -11.32
C ALA A 354 -52.87 8.07 -12.00
N THR A 355 -53.16 7.04 -11.20
CA THR A 355 -53.46 5.62 -11.53
C THR A 355 -54.66 5.27 -12.44
N ARG A 356 -55.14 6.14 -13.34
CA ARG A 356 -56.30 5.83 -14.22
C ARG A 356 -56.19 6.29 -15.68
N CYS A 357 -55.03 6.74 -16.14
CA CYS A 357 -54.92 7.25 -17.49
C CYS A 357 -54.40 6.21 -18.48
N VAL A 358 -55.04 6.09 -19.65
CA VAL A 358 -54.58 5.24 -20.75
C VAL A 358 -54.51 6.09 -22.02
N PRO A 359 -53.31 6.48 -22.47
CA PRO A 359 -53.21 7.30 -23.67
C PRO A 359 -53.59 6.49 -24.92
N SER A 360 -54.40 7.09 -25.79
CA SER A 360 -54.93 6.49 -27.04
C SER A 360 -53.96 6.59 -28.23
N GLY A 361 -52.77 7.16 -27.99
CA GLY A 361 -51.84 7.55 -29.03
C GLY A 361 -52.15 8.95 -29.57
N ILE A 362 -51.20 9.53 -30.29
CA ILE A 362 -51.29 10.93 -30.76
C ILE A 362 -51.25 10.96 -32.28
N ALA A 363 -52.33 11.45 -32.89
CA ALA A 363 -52.45 11.62 -34.34
C ALA A 363 -52.10 13.06 -34.77
N ARG A 364 -52.40 14.05 -33.92
CA ARG A 364 -52.18 15.47 -34.24
C ARG A 364 -51.86 16.27 -32.99
N VAL A 365 -51.02 17.30 -33.11
CA VAL A 365 -50.81 18.31 -32.07
C VAL A 365 -50.85 19.69 -32.71
N ALA A 366 -51.53 20.65 -32.11
CA ALA A 366 -51.57 22.03 -32.60
C ALA A 366 -51.42 23.04 -31.46
N LEU A 367 -50.85 24.22 -31.75
CA LEU A 367 -50.90 25.35 -30.82
C LEU A 367 -52.35 25.83 -30.66
N ALA A 368 -52.80 25.98 -29.42
CA ALA A 368 -54.12 26.54 -29.10
C ALA A 368 -54.15 28.07 -29.24
N ALA A 369 -55.33 28.67 -29.23
CA ALA A 369 -55.52 30.10 -29.47
C ALA A 369 -54.76 30.98 -28.47
N GLU A 370 -54.64 30.51 -27.23
CA GLU A 370 -53.97 31.16 -26.10
C GLU A 370 -52.47 31.37 -26.35
N SER A 371 -51.83 30.45 -27.09
CA SER A 371 -50.43 30.60 -27.51
C SER A 371 -50.26 31.45 -28.76
N LEU A 372 -51.32 31.64 -29.55
CA LEU A 372 -51.25 32.31 -30.84
C LEU A 372 -51.60 33.80 -30.79
N ALA A 373 -52.54 34.19 -29.92
CA ALA A 373 -53.04 35.56 -29.86
C ALA A 373 -53.48 35.97 -28.45
N GLY A 374 -53.37 37.26 -28.16
CA GLY A 374 -53.73 37.84 -26.86
C GLY A 374 -52.50 38.28 -26.05
N PRO A 375 -52.73 38.82 -24.84
CA PRO A 375 -51.66 39.41 -24.02
C PRO A 375 -50.66 38.37 -23.50
N ALA A 376 -51.08 37.11 -23.34
CA ALA A 376 -50.24 36.01 -22.89
C ALA A 376 -49.72 35.12 -24.04
N ALA A 377 -49.95 35.50 -25.30
CA ALA A 377 -49.52 34.70 -26.44
C ALA A 377 -47.99 34.62 -26.54
N LEU A 378 -47.50 33.51 -27.05
CA LEU A 378 -46.10 33.32 -27.37
C LEU A 378 -45.71 34.20 -28.55
N GLU A 379 -44.46 34.66 -28.58
CA GLU A 379 -43.91 35.30 -29.77
C GLU A 379 -43.73 34.28 -30.91
N PRO A 380 -43.74 34.69 -32.19
CA PRO A 380 -43.65 33.76 -33.31
C PRO A 380 -42.42 32.82 -33.27
N SER A 381 -41.29 33.30 -32.75
CA SER A 381 -40.08 32.48 -32.53
C SER A 381 -40.30 31.40 -31.46
N ALA A 382 -40.94 31.76 -30.34
CA ALA A 382 -41.26 30.82 -29.27
C ALA A 382 -42.34 29.80 -29.72
N GLN A 383 -43.32 30.22 -30.51
CA GLN A 383 -44.28 29.32 -31.16
C GLN A 383 -43.57 28.30 -32.06
N ALA A 384 -42.57 28.75 -32.83
CA ALA A 384 -41.77 27.86 -33.67
C ALA A 384 -40.96 26.88 -32.82
N ALA A 385 -40.32 27.34 -31.75
CA ALA A 385 -39.56 26.49 -30.83
C ALA A 385 -40.42 25.37 -30.23
N VAL A 386 -41.65 25.66 -29.76
CA VAL A 386 -42.57 24.63 -29.26
C VAL A 386 -42.86 23.57 -30.33
N LEU A 387 -43.11 23.98 -31.58
CA LEU A 387 -43.39 23.06 -32.68
C LEU A 387 -42.15 22.25 -33.09
N ASP A 388 -40.95 22.84 -33.02
CA ASP A 388 -39.70 22.15 -33.32
C ASP A 388 -39.39 21.10 -32.23
N THR A 389 -39.58 21.44 -30.96
CA THR A 389 -39.48 20.49 -29.83
C THR A 389 -40.45 19.31 -30.00
N LEU A 390 -41.72 19.58 -30.32
CA LEU A 390 -42.72 18.53 -30.56
C LEU A 390 -42.37 17.67 -31.79
N THR A 391 -41.85 18.28 -32.85
CA THR A 391 -41.37 17.57 -34.05
C THR A 391 -40.26 16.58 -33.67
N ALA A 392 -39.27 17.03 -32.90
CA ALA A 392 -38.19 16.18 -32.41
C ALA A 392 -38.68 15.05 -31.47
N ALA A 393 -39.75 15.28 -30.71
CA ALA A 393 -40.40 14.23 -29.93
C ALA A 393 -41.09 13.20 -30.84
N PHE A 394 -41.80 13.62 -31.88
CA PHE A 394 -42.41 12.69 -32.84
C PHE A 394 -41.39 11.86 -33.61
N GLU A 395 -40.29 12.48 -34.06
CA GLU A 395 -39.26 11.80 -34.85
C GLU A 395 -38.47 10.75 -34.05
N TRP A 396 -38.43 10.87 -32.72
CA TRP A 396 -37.84 9.86 -31.86
C TRP A 396 -38.70 8.59 -31.76
N ALA A 397 -40.02 8.69 -31.98
CA ALA A 397 -40.90 7.54 -31.97
C ALA A 397 -40.70 6.69 -33.25
N PRO A 398 -40.24 5.43 -33.14
CA PRO A 398 -39.86 4.62 -34.29
C PRO A 398 -41.05 4.37 -35.22
N GLY A 399 -40.85 4.62 -36.51
CA GLY A 399 -41.83 4.35 -37.56
C GLY A 399 -42.93 5.39 -37.72
N THR A 400 -42.86 6.51 -37.00
CA THR A 400 -43.77 7.67 -37.16
C THR A 400 -43.12 8.72 -38.06
N THR A 401 -43.87 9.27 -39.01
CA THR A 401 -43.47 10.47 -39.77
C THR A 401 -44.35 11.63 -39.37
N VAL A 402 -43.77 12.82 -39.22
CA VAL A 402 -44.48 14.03 -38.82
C VAL A 402 -44.49 15.03 -39.98
N VAL A 403 -45.67 15.62 -40.23
CA VAL A 403 -45.83 16.70 -41.21
C VAL A 403 -46.30 17.95 -40.47
N ARG A 404 -45.60 19.07 -40.68
CA ARG A 404 -45.96 20.38 -40.13
C ARG A 404 -46.71 21.21 -41.15
N GLU A 405 -47.92 21.63 -40.79
CA GLU A 405 -48.76 22.57 -41.55
C GLU A 405 -49.10 23.76 -40.66
N GLY A 406 -48.35 24.86 -40.82
CA GLY A 406 -48.49 26.04 -39.97
C GLY A 406 -48.21 25.72 -38.50
N THR A 407 -49.26 25.78 -37.67
CA THR A 407 -49.20 25.56 -36.22
C THR A 407 -49.64 24.15 -35.81
N THR A 408 -49.82 23.26 -36.78
CA THR A 408 -50.31 21.88 -36.58
C THR A 408 -49.25 20.88 -37.04
N LEU A 409 -49.03 19.85 -36.24
CA LEU A 409 -48.22 18.67 -36.53
C LEU A 409 -49.15 17.47 -36.68
N THR A 410 -48.98 16.69 -37.75
CA THR A 410 -49.73 15.46 -37.98
C THR A 410 -48.77 14.27 -38.05
N ALA A 411 -49.01 13.26 -37.23
CA ALA A 411 -48.20 12.04 -37.13
C ALA A 411 -48.84 10.90 -37.92
N THR A 412 -48.07 10.28 -38.83
CA THR A 412 -48.52 9.14 -39.65
C THR A 412 -47.47 8.02 -39.66
N PRO A 413 -47.83 6.77 -39.25
CA PRO A 413 -49.00 6.43 -38.44
C PRO A 413 -49.02 7.20 -37.10
N PRO A 414 -50.16 7.27 -36.38
CA PRO A 414 -50.20 7.92 -35.08
C PRO A 414 -49.17 7.37 -34.11
N MET A 415 -48.59 8.23 -33.28
CA MET A 415 -47.64 7.83 -32.25
C MET A 415 -48.33 6.87 -31.27
N THR A 416 -47.74 5.69 -31.08
CA THR A 416 -48.28 4.64 -30.20
C THR A 416 -47.50 4.55 -28.88
N ARG A 417 -48.08 3.82 -27.91
CA ARG A 417 -47.77 3.73 -26.47
C ARG A 417 -46.40 3.14 -26.07
N TYR A 418 -45.34 3.32 -26.85
CA TYR A 418 -44.11 2.55 -26.61
C TYR A 418 -43.02 3.21 -25.76
N ALA A 419 -43.09 4.51 -25.46
CA ALA A 419 -42.24 5.15 -24.47
C ALA A 419 -42.77 6.55 -24.15
N ASP A 420 -42.62 7.01 -22.90
CA ASP A 420 -42.75 8.43 -22.56
C ASP A 420 -41.68 9.17 -23.39
N VAL A 421 -42.08 10.10 -24.27
CA VAL A 421 -41.12 10.85 -25.10
C VAL A 421 -41.04 12.28 -24.61
N CYS A 422 -39.91 12.64 -24.01
CA CYS A 422 -39.70 13.96 -23.44
C CYS A 422 -38.64 14.75 -24.20
N ARG A 423 -38.87 16.05 -24.35
CA ARG A 423 -37.92 16.98 -24.96
C ARG A 423 -37.84 18.27 -24.16
N PRO A 424 -36.64 18.85 -24.03
CA PRO A 424 -36.47 20.14 -23.38
C PRO A 424 -37.09 21.24 -24.25
N LEU A 425 -37.73 22.20 -23.59
CA LEU A 425 -38.32 23.39 -24.18
C LEU A 425 -37.91 24.59 -23.33
N ALA A 426 -37.22 25.56 -23.93
CA ALA A 426 -36.95 26.84 -23.30
C ALA A 426 -38.13 27.81 -23.53
N VAL A 427 -38.64 28.40 -22.45
CA VAL A 427 -39.68 29.44 -22.50
C VAL A 427 -39.14 30.71 -21.87
N VAL A 428 -38.95 31.76 -22.68
CA VAL A 428 -38.49 33.07 -22.21
C VAL A 428 -39.68 33.99 -21.97
N VAL A 429 -39.76 34.55 -20.76
CA VAL A 429 -40.84 35.44 -20.32
C VAL A 429 -40.27 36.79 -19.88
N PRO A 430 -40.62 37.89 -20.56
CA PRO A 430 -40.18 39.21 -20.14
C PRO A 430 -40.66 39.59 -18.74
N ALA A 431 -39.87 40.38 -18.01
CA ALA A 431 -40.25 40.87 -16.70
C ALA A 431 -41.59 41.60 -16.75
N ARG A 432 -42.46 41.29 -15.77
CA ARG A 432 -43.85 41.76 -15.66
C ARG A 432 -44.78 41.27 -16.77
N ALA A 433 -44.39 40.23 -17.51
CA ALA A 433 -45.25 39.58 -18.48
C ALA A 433 -45.67 38.18 -18.02
N THR A 434 -46.67 37.66 -18.72
CA THR A 434 -47.09 36.26 -18.66
C THR A 434 -47.09 35.71 -20.08
N ARG A 435 -46.63 34.47 -20.24
CA ARG A 435 -46.70 33.73 -21.51
C ARG A 435 -47.39 32.39 -21.25
N THR A 436 -48.19 31.91 -22.20
CA THR A 436 -48.93 30.65 -22.08
C THR A 436 -48.54 29.71 -23.22
N VAL A 437 -48.10 28.50 -22.87
CA VAL A 437 -47.97 27.40 -23.80
C VAL A 437 -49.24 26.57 -23.68
N ALA A 438 -50.01 26.49 -24.76
CA ALA A 438 -51.29 25.80 -24.83
C ALA A 438 -51.34 24.95 -26.10
N LEU A 439 -51.69 23.68 -25.93
CA LEU A 439 -51.63 22.65 -26.96
C LEU A 439 -52.98 21.93 -27.07
N LEU A 440 -53.35 21.62 -28.31
CA LEU A 440 -54.48 20.76 -28.65
C LEU A 440 -53.93 19.44 -29.17
N VAL A 441 -54.09 18.37 -28.40
CA VAL A 441 -53.62 17.03 -28.74
C VAL A 441 -54.79 16.20 -29.21
N THR A 442 -54.75 15.70 -30.45
CA THR A 442 -55.83 14.91 -31.05
C THR A 442 -55.40 13.46 -31.18
N ASP A 443 -56.23 12.54 -30.69
CA ASP A 443 -56.00 11.11 -30.80
C ASP A 443 -56.50 10.51 -32.14
N PRO A 444 -56.21 9.23 -32.44
CA PRO A 444 -56.67 8.58 -33.68
C PRO A 444 -58.19 8.46 -33.84
N GLN A 445 -58.95 8.70 -32.77
CA GLN A 445 -60.41 8.70 -32.74
C GLN A 445 -60.98 10.12 -32.85
N GLU A 446 -60.14 11.12 -33.15
CA GLU A 446 -60.49 12.55 -33.26
C GLU A 446 -61.01 13.15 -31.95
N ARG A 447 -60.63 12.58 -30.80
CA ARG A 447 -60.84 13.21 -29.50
C ARG A 447 -59.73 14.23 -29.26
N VAL A 448 -60.10 15.41 -28.80
CA VAL A 448 -59.18 16.52 -28.55
C VAL A 448 -59.00 16.69 -27.05
N ASP A 449 -57.74 16.71 -26.66
CA ASP A 449 -57.22 17.02 -25.33
C ASP A 449 -56.61 18.42 -25.38
N ALA A 450 -56.90 19.26 -24.38
CA ALA A 450 -56.54 20.67 -24.41
C ALA A 450 -55.79 21.05 -23.15
N ASP A 451 -54.48 21.24 -23.30
CA ASP A 451 -53.56 21.43 -22.20
C ASP A 451 -52.96 22.83 -22.24
N ALA A 452 -52.78 23.46 -21.09
CA ALA A 452 -52.12 24.74 -20.99
C ALA A 452 -51.31 24.89 -19.71
N ILE A 453 -50.18 25.59 -19.84
CA ILE A 453 -49.35 26.05 -18.72
C ILE A 453 -48.98 27.52 -18.91
N ALA A 454 -49.13 28.29 -17.84
CA ALA A 454 -48.81 29.72 -17.81
C ALA A 454 -47.50 29.99 -17.07
N PHE A 455 -46.65 30.84 -17.62
CA PHE A 455 -45.37 31.25 -17.06
C PHE A 455 -45.39 32.75 -16.78
N SER A 456 -44.99 33.15 -15.58
CA SER A 456 -44.94 34.56 -15.16
C SER A 456 -43.56 34.95 -14.64
N CYS A 457 -43.07 36.13 -15.04
CA CYS A 457 -41.77 36.65 -14.60
C CYS A 457 -41.97 37.92 -13.76
N ALA A 458 -41.61 37.84 -12.48
CA ALA A 458 -41.53 39.00 -11.60
C ALA A 458 -40.18 39.71 -11.80
N PRO A 459 -40.13 41.05 -11.77
CA PRO A 459 -38.86 41.77 -11.86
C PRO A 459 -37.99 41.52 -10.62
N ALA A 460 -36.67 41.59 -10.78
CA ALA A 460 -35.73 41.57 -9.67
C ALA A 460 -36.06 42.67 -8.63
N PRO A 461 -35.91 42.38 -7.32
CA PRO A 461 -36.26 43.30 -6.23
C PRO A 461 -35.43 44.58 -6.14
#